data_AF-A0A7W7C911-F1
#
_entry.id   AF-A0A7W7C911-F1
#
_cell.length_a   1.000
_cell.length_b   1.000
_cell.length_c   1.000
_cell.angle_alpha   90.00
_cell.angle_beta   90.00
_cell.angle_gamma   90.00
#
_symmetry.space_group_name_H-M   'P 1'
#
loop_
_entity.id
_entity.type
_entity.pdbx_description
1 polymer ?
#
loop_
_entity_poly.entity_id
_entity_poly.type
_entity_poly.pdbx_seq_one_letter_code
_entity_poly.pdbx_strand_id
1 'polypeptide(L)'
;MRLGPGHPDWVDVAKTGPAVWAALDGEARSRFEELFRAALAQAAEDFDLAPVQEVVHAWWPMAILGVNPDPEVEAEIKRFRDSGEDFSLLPPPIRDEDEARP
;
A
#
# COMPACT_ATOMS: atom_id res chain seq x y z
N MET A 1 1.60 1.71 -20.98
CA MET A 1 2.54 2.83 -20.73
C MET A 1 2.50 3.14 -19.25
N ARG A 2 3.52 2.72 -18.50
CA ARG A 2 3.56 2.86 -17.04
C ARG A 2 3.62 4.34 -16.65
N LEU A 3 2.62 4.84 -15.93
CA LEU A 3 2.68 6.18 -15.35
C LEU A 3 3.59 6.08 -14.12
N GLY A 4 4.81 6.59 -14.25
CA GLY A 4 5.74 6.67 -13.13
C GLY A 4 5.65 8.02 -12.41
N PRO A 5 6.31 8.16 -11.25
CA PRO A 5 6.48 9.44 -10.60
C PRO A 5 7.02 10.48 -11.59
N GLY A 6 6.34 11.63 -11.72
CA GLY A 6 6.69 12.70 -12.66
C GLY A 6 5.86 12.75 -13.96
N HIS A 7 4.92 11.82 -14.16
CA HIS A 7 3.88 11.98 -15.19
C HIS A 7 2.88 13.06 -14.76
N PRO A 8 2.37 13.93 -15.67
CA PRO A 8 1.43 15.00 -15.32
C PRO A 8 0.14 14.53 -14.63
N ASP A 9 -0.28 13.29 -14.90
CA ASP A 9 -1.48 12.68 -14.29
C ASP A 9 -1.18 11.85 -13.03
N TRP A 10 0.06 11.83 -12.55
CA TRP A 10 0.43 11.15 -11.30
C TRP A 10 -0.05 11.96 -10.10
N VAL A 11 -0.90 11.37 -9.27
CA VAL A 11 -1.39 11.97 -8.03
C VAL A 11 -0.42 11.63 -6.90
N ASP A 12 0.18 12.66 -6.32
CA ASP A 12 0.98 12.49 -5.10
C ASP A 12 0.07 12.42 -3.86
N VAL A 13 0.47 11.59 -2.90
CA VAL A 13 -0.20 11.45 -1.61
C VAL A 13 0.77 11.95 -0.55
N ALA A 14 0.37 12.88 0.30
CA ALA A 14 1.23 13.29 1.40
C ALA A 14 1.47 12.11 2.38
N LYS A 15 2.68 11.99 2.93
CA LYS A 15 2.99 11.01 3.99
C LYS A 15 2.42 11.46 5.34
N THR A 16 1.10 11.60 5.41
CA THR A 16 0.35 11.99 6.61
C THR A 16 -0.84 11.06 6.81
N GLY A 17 -1.26 10.90 8.05
CA GLY A 17 -2.41 10.04 8.40
C GLY A 17 -3.68 10.37 7.60
N PRO A 18 -4.14 11.64 7.55
CA PRO A 18 -5.34 12.00 6.79
C PRO A 18 -5.23 11.76 5.29
N ALA A 19 -4.06 12.02 4.68
CA ALA A 19 -3.87 11.83 3.24
C ALA A 19 -3.84 10.33 2.88
N VAL A 20 -3.12 9.52 3.66
CA VAL A 20 -3.12 8.06 3.52
C VAL A 20 -4.53 7.50 3.69
N TRP A 21 -5.26 7.91 4.74
CA TRP A 21 -6.63 7.47 4.99
C TRP A 21 -7.59 7.78 3.83
N ALA A 22 -7.50 8.98 3.27
CA ALA A 22 -8.37 9.42 2.17
C ALA A 22 -8.10 8.65 0.88
N ALA A 23 -6.85 8.24 0.66
CA ALA A 23 -6.40 7.52 -0.54
C ALA A 23 -6.67 6.00 -0.48
N LEU A 24 -6.81 5.41 0.72
CA LEU A 24 -7.20 4.00 0.89
C LEU A 24 -8.71 3.83 0.79
N ASP A 25 -9.20 2.64 0.47
CA ASP A 25 -10.62 2.28 0.47
C ASP A 25 -10.89 0.90 1.11
N GLY A 26 -12.17 0.57 1.28
CA GLY A 26 -12.62 -0.76 1.72
C GLY A 26 -11.90 -1.31 2.95
N GLU A 27 -11.41 -2.55 2.83
CA GLU A 27 -10.70 -3.27 3.89
C GLU A 27 -9.35 -2.61 4.24
N ALA A 28 -8.64 -2.07 3.24
CA ALA A 28 -7.37 -1.39 3.45
C ALA A 28 -7.54 -0.15 4.34
N ARG A 29 -8.58 0.66 4.09
CA ARG A 29 -8.90 1.81 4.95
C ARG A 29 -9.24 1.37 6.37
N SER A 30 -10.10 0.35 6.53
CA SER A 30 -10.48 -0.18 7.85
C SER A 30 -9.27 -0.67 8.66
N ARG A 31 -8.36 -1.40 8.01
CA ARG A 31 -7.17 -1.94 8.67
C ARG A 31 -6.17 -0.83 9.03
N PHE A 32 -6.00 0.17 8.17
CA PHE A 32 -5.23 1.36 8.50
C PHE A 32 -5.81 2.08 9.73
N GLU A 33 -7.13 2.30 9.77
CA GLU A 33 -7.78 2.97 10.91
C GLU A 33 -7.55 2.24 12.23
N GLU A 34 -7.68 0.91 12.24
CA GLU A 34 -7.45 0.10 13.43
C GLU A 34 -6.03 0.27 13.97
N LEU A 35 -5.02 0.10 13.11
CA LEU A 35 -3.62 0.24 13.48
C LEU A 35 -3.27 1.68 13.90
N PHE A 36 -3.80 2.67 13.17
CA PHE A 36 -3.55 4.07 13.46
C PHE A 36 -4.17 4.50 14.80
N ARG A 37 -5.39 4.03 15.12
CA ARG A 37 -6.03 4.27 16.42
C ARG A 37 -5.29 3.59 17.55
N ALA A 38 -4.80 2.36 17.37
CA ALA A 38 -4.00 1.67 18.36
C ALA A 38 -2.69 2.43 18.66
N ALA A 39 -1.99 2.89 17.62
CA ALA A 39 -0.77 3.68 17.76
C ALA A 39 -1.04 5.04 18.46
N LEU A 40 -2.15 5.72 18.14
CA LEU A 40 -2.55 6.95 18.82
C LEU A 40 -2.89 6.72 20.30
N ALA A 41 -3.53 5.61 20.65
CA ALA A 41 -3.82 5.26 22.03
C ALA A 41 -2.52 5.04 22.82
N GLN A 42 -1.53 4.36 22.24
CA GLN A 42 -0.21 4.21 22.84
C GLN A 42 0.49 5.56 23.04
N ALA A 43 0.52 6.39 22.00
CA ALA A 43 1.15 7.71 22.06
C ALA A 43 0.49 8.65 23.09
N ALA A 44 -0.79 8.45 23.40
CA ALA A 44 -1.46 9.20 24.46
C ALA A 44 -0.94 8.85 25.87
N GLU A 45 -0.40 7.64 26.04
CA GLU A 45 0.14 7.14 27.32
C GLU A 45 1.63 7.50 27.50
N ASP A 46 2.44 7.33 26.46
CA ASP A 46 3.91 7.46 26.54
C ASP A 46 4.48 8.68 25.79
N PHE A 47 3.65 9.44 25.07
CA PHE A 47 4.02 10.58 24.24
C PHE A 47 4.97 10.24 23.07
N ASP A 48 5.14 8.96 22.74
CA ASP A 48 5.94 8.52 21.60
C ASP A 48 5.08 8.45 20.32
N LEU A 49 5.42 9.29 19.34
CA LEU A 49 4.73 9.33 18.04
C LEU A 49 5.39 8.43 16.98
N ALA A 50 6.51 7.77 17.28
CA ALA A 50 7.18 6.88 16.33
C ALA A 50 6.23 5.79 15.79
N PRO A 51 5.43 5.07 16.62
CA PRO A 51 4.50 4.07 16.12
C PRO A 51 3.45 4.63 15.15
N VAL A 52 2.98 5.87 15.40
CA VAL A 52 2.01 6.55 14.53
C VAL A 52 2.65 6.85 13.16
N GLN A 53 3.90 7.32 13.15
CA GLN A 53 4.65 7.59 11.92
C GLN A 53 4.95 6.30 11.14
N GLU A 54 5.28 5.20 11.84
CA GLU A 54 5.51 3.89 11.23
C GLU A 54 4.26 3.38 10.51
N VAL A 55 3.07 3.50 11.11
CA VAL A 55 1.81 3.15 10.45
C VAL A 55 1.62 3.99 9.18
N VAL A 56 1.83 5.31 9.23
CA VAL A 56 1.71 6.15 8.02
C VAL A 56 2.70 5.71 6.93
N HIS A 57 3.95 5.45 7.29
CA HIS A 57 4.99 5.06 6.35
C HIS A 57 4.74 3.67 5.73
N ALA A 58 4.26 2.71 6.52
CA ALA A 58 3.97 1.36 6.05
C ALA A 58 2.80 1.34 5.04
N TRP A 59 1.80 2.21 5.24
CA TRP A 59 0.59 2.23 4.41
C TRP A 59 0.66 3.18 3.23
N TRP A 60 1.58 4.14 3.24
CA TRP A 60 1.73 5.12 2.15
C TRP A 60 1.97 4.51 0.76
N PRO A 61 2.79 3.45 0.56
CA PRO A 61 2.95 2.84 -0.76
C PRO A 61 1.64 2.27 -1.32
N MET A 62 0.80 1.68 -0.48
CA MET A 62 -0.51 1.17 -0.88
C MET A 62 -1.45 2.32 -1.24
N ALA A 63 -1.43 3.41 -0.47
CA ALA A 63 -2.21 4.61 -0.78
C ALA A 63 -1.84 5.22 -2.15
N ILE A 64 -0.53 5.31 -2.45
CA ILE A 64 -0.03 5.79 -3.74
C ILE A 64 -0.50 4.89 -4.89
N LEU A 65 -0.42 3.57 -4.74
CA LEU A 65 -0.86 2.63 -5.77
C LEU A 65 -2.38 2.62 -5.97
N GLY A 66 -3.16 2.85 -4.90
CA GLY A 66 -4.62 2.93 -4.98
C GLY A 66 -5.12 4.12 -5.79
N VAL A 67 -4.47 5.28 -5.65
CA VAL A 67 -4.87 6.51 -6.38
C VAL A 67 -4.20 6.66 -7.76
N ASN A 68 -3.17 5.87 -8.04
CA ASN A 68 -2.50 5.79 -9.34
C ASN A 68 -2.61 4.36 -9.91
N PRO A 69 -3.82 3.88 -10.23
CA PRO A 69 -3.99 2.53 -10.76
C PRO A 69 -3.26 2.39 -12.08
N ASP A 70 -2.50 1.30 -12.23
CA ASP A 70 -1.93 0.92 -13.52
C ASP A 70 -2.97 0.07 -14.28
N PRO A 71 -3.52 0.55 -15.40
CA PRO A 71 -4.58 -0.15 -16.14
C PRO A 71 -4.12 -1.51 -16.69
N GLU A 72 -2.82 -1.70 -16.92
CA GLU A 72 -2.28 -3.01 -17.36
C GLU A 72 -2.30 -4.02 -16.21
N VAL A 73 -1.89 -3.60 -15.00
CA VAL A 73 -1.95 -4.41 -13.77
C VAL A 73 -3.40 -4.69 -13.37
N GLU A 74 -4.29 -3.70 -13.47
CA GLU A 74 -5.71 -3.88 -13.17
C GLU A 74 -6.36 -4.88 -14.13
N ALA A 75 -6.02 -4.82 -15.42
CA ALA A 75 -6.48 -5.78 -16.41
C ALA A 75 -5.95 -7.20 -16.13
N GLU A 76 -4.71 -7.33 -15.65
CA GLU A 76 -4.13 -8.63 -15.25
C GLU A 76 -4.79 -9.20 -13.99
N ILE A 77 -4.97 -8.38 -12.94
CA ILE A 77 -5.71 -8.76 -11.73
C ILE A 77 -7.14 -9.17 -12.07
N LYS A 78 -7.80 -8.45 -12.98
CA LYS A 78 -9.14 -8.80 -13.45
C LYS A 78 -9.14 -10.14 -14.19
N ARG A 79 -8.22 -10.35 -15.14
CA ARG A 79 -8.09 -11.65 -15.84
C ARG A 79 -7.84 -12.80 -14.87
N PHE A 80 -7.04 -12.57 -13.82
CA PHE A 80 -6.77 -13.55 -12.78
C PHE A 80 -8.02 -13.84 -11.91
N ARG A 81 -8.78 -12.82 -11.50
CA ARG A 81 -10.06 -13.04 -10.80
C ARG A 81 -11.08 -13.77 -11.67
N ASP A 82 -11.15 -13.42 -12.95
CA ASP A 82 -12.08 -14.00 -13.91
C ASP A 82 -11.68 -15.42 -14.35
N SER A 83 -10.39 -15.79 -14.26
CA SER A 83 -9.90 -17.16 -14.55
C SER A 83 -10.26 -18.15 -13.43
N GLY A 84 -10.52 -17.68 -12.21
CA GLY A 84 -10.80 -18.54 -11.06
C GLY A 84 -9.61 -19.38 -10.61
N GLU A 85 -8.39 -19.01 -11.02
CA GLU A 85 -7.17 -19.71 -10.65
C GLU A 85 -6.82 -19.46 -9.18
N ASP A 86 -6.52 -20.54 -8.45
CA ASP A 86 -6.18 -20.51 -7.04
C ASP A 86 -4.81 -19.81 -6.82
N PHE A 87 -4.80 -18.78 -5.97
CA PHE A 87 -3.61 -18.00 -5.59
C PHE A 87 -2.48 -18.88 -5.00
N SER A 88 -2.81 -20.11 -4.58
CA SER A 88 -1.84 -21.11 -4.10
C SER A 88 -0.88 -21.64 -5.16
N LEU A 89 -1.15 -21.40 -6.45
CA LEU A 89 -0.34 -21.90 -7.58
C LEU A 89 0.56 -20.85 -8.23
N LEU A 90 0.48 -19.58 -7.81
CA LEU A 90 1.43 -18.58 -8.30
C LEU A 90 2.80 -18.86 -7.68
N PRO A 91 3.86 -19.07 -8.49
CA PRO A 91 5.19 -19.10 -7.94
C PRO A 91 5.42 -17.77 -7.20
N PRO A 92 6.06 -17.79 -6.01
CA PRO A 92 6.38 -16.55 -5.31
C PRO A 92 7.11 -15.63 -6.29
N PRO A 93 6.85 -14.31 -6.25
CA PRO A 93 7.57 -13.39 -7.11
C PRO A 93 9.07 -13.64 -6.87
N ILE A 94 9.79 -13.98 -7.95
CA ILE A 94 11.24 -14.08 -7.91
C ILE A 94 11.71 -12.69 -7.53
N ARG A 95 12.08 -12.52 -6.25
CA ARG A 95 12.86 -11.38 -5.84
C ARG A 95 14.26 -11.66 -6.36
N ASP A 96 14.82 -10.75 -7.15
CA ASP A 96 16.23 -10.79 -7.60
C ASP A 96 17.24 -10.70 -6.42
N GLU A 97 16.81 -10.95 -5.18
CA GLU A 97 17.59 -10.80 -3.95
C GLU A 97 18.45 -12.03 -3.62
N ASP A 98 18.36 -13.13 -4.38
CA ASP A 98 19.19 -14.34 -4.16
C ASP A 98 20.48 -14.40 -5.01
N GLU A 99 20.75 -13.40 -5.87
CA GLU A 99 21.98 -13.42 -6.71
C GLU A 99 23.16 -12.59 -6.15
N ALA A 100 23.07 -12.04 -4.94
CA ALA A 100 24.19 -11.29 -4.37
C ALA A 100 24.32 -11.40 -2.85
N ARG A 101 24.82 -12.55 -2.38
CA ARG A 101 25.64 -12.58 -1.16
C ARG A 101 26.67 -13.73 -1.27
N PRO A 102 27.96 -13.46 -0.98
CA PRO A 102 29.09 -14.23 -1.51
C PRO A 102 29.19 -15.67 -1.03
#